data_AF-A0A6J2WDS5-F1
#
_entry.id   AF-A0A6J2WDS5-F1
#
_cell.length_a   1.000
_cell.length_b   1.000
_cell.length_c   1.000
_cell.angle_alpha   90.00
_cell.angle_beta   90.00
_cell.angle_gamma   90.00
#
_symmetry.space_group_name_H-M   'P 1'
#
loop_
_entity.id
_entity.type
_entity.pdbx_description
1 polymer ?
#
loop_
_entity_poly.entity_id
_entity_poly.type
_entity_poly.pdbx_seq_one_letter_code
_entity_poly.pdbx_strand_id
1 'polypeptide(L)'
;MCLHSNLAKNIALSTRLKLHLMRAALYVVDLKRFRKIAAGDRLRGQYQALSQDPNSLSNLDQDLPNNMIHQVAIKSLPQDWLWCETWCDDISKATAKTIDLCNNPKTKEPKLKAAVRIVSEWSRYNSEVKQFLRRVQENRTKTPHSSPSTAPPQPTGQHLGMNTGYRLLQRKRHYISTVSDEDCD
;
A
#
# COMPACT_ATOMS: atom_id res chain seq x y z
N MET A 1 -11.60 2.26 21.31
CA MET A 1 -11.05 1.01 20.74
C MET A 1 -11.67 0.81 19.38
N CYS A 2 -10.97 0.29 18.37
CA CYS A 2 -11.68 -0.10 17.16
C CYS A 2 -12.73 -1.16 17.51
N LEU A 3 -14.01 -0.82 17.32
CA LEU A 3 -15.13 -1.64 17.72
C LEU A 3 -14.92 -3.03 17.11
N HIS A 4 -14.76 -4.01 18.01
CA HIS A 4 -15.35 -5.33 17.84
C HIS A 4 -16.87 -5.13 17.83
N SER A 5 -17.38 -4.50 16.78
CA SER A 5 -18.79 -4.19 16.64
C SER A 5 -19.58 -5.48 16.73
N ASN A 6 -20.67 -5.48 17.50
CA ASN A 6 -21.53 -6.63 17.80
C ASN A 6 -22.04 -7.40 16.55
N LEU A 7 -21.88 -6.85 15.35
CA LEU A 7 -22.15 -7.55 14.09
C LEU A 7 -21.14 -8.69 13.81
N ALA A 8 -19.92 -8.60 14.35
CA ALA A 8 -18.88 -9.64 14.26
C ALA A 8 -19.02 -10.73 15.33
N LYS A 9 -19.97 -10.61 16.27
CA LYS A 9 -20.14 -11.59 17.36
C LYS A 9 -20.85 -12.88 16.94
N ASN A 10 -21.57 -12.89 15.82
CA ASN A 10 -22.24 -14.09 15.32
C ASN A 10 -21.35 -15.00 14.44
N ILE A 11 -20.08 -14.64 14.22
CA ILE A 11 -19.12 -15.41 13.41
C ILE A 11 -17.76 -15.51 14.13
N ALA A 12 -17.75 -15.58 15.45
CA ALA A 12 -16.51 -15.70 16.24
C ALA A 12 -16.50 -16.99 17.06
N LEU A 13 -16.27 -18.11 16.37
CA LEU A 13 -15.67 -19.27 17.01
C LEU A 13 -14.18 -18.97 17.25
N SER A 14 -13.75 -19.09 18.51
CA SER A 14 -12.35 -19.16 18.97
C SER A 14 -11.61 -17.85 19.23
N THR A 15 -11.49 -17.53 20.51
CA THR A 15 -10.70 -16.45 21.15
C THR A 15 -9.18 -16.62 21.07
N ARG A 16 -8.63 -17.40 20.13
CA ARG A 16 -7.16 -17.62 20.02
C ARG A 16 -6.50 -17.10 18.75
N LEU A 17 -7.27 -16.61 17.79
CA LEU A 17 -6.75 -15.93 16.61
C LEU A 17 -7.53 -14.63 16.49
N LYS A 18 -6.99 -13.54 17.07
CA LYS A 18 -7.41 -12.19 16.68
C LYS A 18 -7.40 -12.20 15.14
N LEU A 19 -8.55 -11.99 14.50
CA LEU A 19 -8.68 -11.85 13.04
C LEU A 19 -7.80 -10.68 12.62
N HIS A 20 -6.53 -10.96 12.39
CA HIS A 20 -5.48 -9.95 12.29
C HIS A 20 -5.43 -9.27 10.92
N LEU A 21 -6.35 -9.62 10.01
CA LEU A 21 -6.21 -9.28 8.60
C LEU A 21 -7.52 -8.95 7.88
N MET A 22 -8.62 -8.72 8.58
CA MET A 22 -9.88 -8.30 7.92
C MET A 22 -9.83 -6.86 7.34
N ARG A 23 -8.67 -6.19 7.42
CA ARG A 23 -8.41 -4.84 6.86
C ARG A 23 -6.99 -4.73 6.33
N ALA A 24 -6.62 -5.57 5.37
CA ALA A 24 -5.26 -5.63 4.80
C ALA A 24 -4.89 -4.40 3.94
N ALA A 25 -5.22 -3.17 4.37
CA ALA A 25 -4.79 -1.95 3.70
C ALA A 25 -3.29 -1.66 3.95
N LEU A 26 -2.72 -2.19 5.04
CA LEU A 26 -1.33 -1.95 5.43
C LEU A 26 -0.68 -3.22 5.98
N TYR A 27 0.50 -3.55 5.48
CA TYR A 27 1.31 -4.67 5.94
C TYR A 27 2.80 -4.42 5.69
N VAL A 28 3.66 -5.16 6.38
CA VAL A 28 5.11 -5.13 6.20
C VAL A 28 5.59 -6.53 5.82
N VAL A 29 6.44 -6.60 4.80
CA VAL A 29 7.04 -7.87 4.36
C VAL A 29 8.55 -7.80 4.51
N ASP A 30 9.11 -8.63 5.39
CA ASP A 30 10.55 -8.93 5.35
C ASP A 30 10.83 -9.82 4.14
N LEU A 31 11.29 -9.21 3.05
CA LEU A 31 11.57 -9.92 1.80
C LEU A 31 12.69 -10.97 1.93
N LYS A 32 13.67 -10.78 2.81
CA LYS A 32 14.74 -11.77 3.01
C LYS A 32 14.17 -13.01 3.68
N ARG A 33 13.42 -12.82 4.77
CA ARG A 33 12.77 -13.93 5.47
C ARG A 33 11.70 -14.60 4.62
N PHE A 34 10.87 -13.81 3.93
CA PHE A 34 9.81 -14.30 3.05
C PHE A 34 10.33 -15.22 1.95
N ARG A 35 11.47 -14.86 1.33
CA ARG A 35 12.16 -15.74 0.38
C ARG A 35 12.77 -16.96 1.05
N LYS A 36 13.44 -16.80 2.19
CA LYS A 36 14.09 -17.91 2.94
C LYS A 36 13.12 -19.03 3.29
N ILE A 37 11.85 -18.72 3.55
CA ILE A 37 10.81 -19.70 3.92
C ILE A 37 9.93 -20.13 2.73
N ALA A 38 10.23 -19.69 1.51
CA ALA A 38 9.42 -19.91 0.31
C ALA A 38 7.93 -19.57 0.50
N ALA A 39 7.61 -18.53 1.28
CA ALA A 39 6.22 -18.17 1.60
C ALA A 39 5.39 -17.85 0.35
N GLY A 40 6.02 -17.22 -0.66
CA GLY A 40 5.36 -16.89 -1.91
C GLY A 40 4.89 -18.12 -2.70
N ASP A 41 5.67 -19.20 -2.72
CA ASP A 41 5.29 -20.44 -3.39
C ASP A 41 4.13 -21.13 -2.67
N ARG A 42 4.15 -21.13 -1.33
CA ARG A 42 3.06 -21.67 -0.51
C ARG A 42 1.76 -20.91 -0.74
N LEU A 43 1.81 -19.57 -0.75
CA LEU A 43 0.66 -18.72 -1.02
C LEU A 43 0.10 -18.98 -2.42
N ARG A 44 0.96 -19.09 -3.44
CA ARG A 44 0.55 -19.41 -4.83
C ARG A 44 -0.08 -20.80 -4.93
N GLY A 45 0.50 -21.81 -4.29
CA GLY A 45 -0.04 -23.17 -4.27
C GLY A 45 -1.43 -23.22 -3.63
N GLN A 46 -1.60 -22.55 -2.48
CA GLN A 46 -2.89 -22.47 -1.81
C GLN A 46 -3.93 -21.71 -2.66
N TYR A 47 -3.54 -20.60 -3.27
CA TYR A 47 -4.40 -19.87 -4.19
C TYR A 47 -4.90 -20.77 -5.32
N GLN A 48 -4.01 -21.51 -5.99
CA GLN A 48 -4.37 -22.38 -7.11
C GLN A 48 -5.38 -23.47 -6.71
N ALA A 49 -5.27 -24.00 -5.49
CA ALA A 49 -6.21 -24.98 -4.96
C ALA A 49 -7.59 -24.37 -4.68
N LEU A 50 -7.63 -23.18 -4.08
CA LEU A 50 -8.89 -22.50 -3.72
C LEU A 50 -9.58 -21.87 -4.93
N SER A 51 -8.83 -21.33 -5.89
CA SER A 51 -9.36 -20.57 -7.03
C SER A 51 -10.24 -21.38 -7.99
N GLN A 52 -10.31 -22.71 -7.82
CA GLN A 52 -11.22 -23.56 -8.59
C GLN A 52 -12.69 -23.32 -8.22
N ASP A 53 -12.97 -22.96 -6.96
CA ASP A 53 -14.32 -22.60 -6.51
C ASP A 53 -14.47 -21.06 -6.48
N PRO A 54 -15.38 -20.48 -7.28
CA PRO A 54 -15.60 -19.04 -7.31
C PRO A 54 -16.10 -18.44 -5.98
N ASN A 55 -16.61 -19.25 -5.04
CA ASN A 55 -17.09 -18.77 -3.75
C ASN A 55 -16.04 -18.85 -2.62
N SER A 56 -14.84 -19.34 -2.91
CA SER A 56 -13.81 -19.62 -1.90
C SER A 56 -13.05 -18.37 -1.41
N LEU A 57 -12.85 -17.38 -2.29
CA LEU A 57 -11.98 -16.23 -2.07
C LEU A 57 -12.71 -14.95 -2.49
N SER A 58 -13.53 -14.43 -1.58
CA SER A 58 -14.31 -13.21 -1.80
C SER A 58 -13.42 -11.97 -1.91
N ASN A 59 -12.35 -11.95 -1.14
CA ASN A 59 -11.35 -10.91 -1.17
C ASN A 59 -9.94 -11.51 -1.04
N LEU A 60 -9.36 -11.88 -2.19
CA LEU A 60 -8.10 -12.62 -2.29
C LEU A 60 -6.97 -12.08 -1.41
N ASP A 61 -6.79 -10.76 -1.38
CA ASP A 61 -5.69 -10.10 -0.66
C ASP A 61 -5.83 -10.16 0.87
N GLN A 62 -7.03 -10.47 1.37
CA GLN A 62 -7.32 -10.64 2.79
C GLN A 62 -7.51 -12.12 3.13
N ASP A 63 -8.33 -12.82 2.36
CA ASP A 63 -8.76 -14.18 2.65
C ASP A 63 -7.60 -15.16 2.56
N LEU A 64 -6.70 -14.99 1.58
CA LEU A 64 -5.58 -15.92 1.38
C LEU A 64 -4.56 -15.87 2.53
N PRO A 65 -4.04 -14.70 2.97
CA PRO A 65 -3.15 -14.70 4.13
C PRO A 65 -3.88 -15.06 5.44
N ASN A 66 -5.18 -14.76 5.58
CA ASN A 66 -5.99 -15.25 6.70
C ASN A 66 -6.05 -16.77 6.75
N ASN A 67 -6.31 -17.42 5.62
CA ASN A 67 -6.33 -18.88 5.49
C ASN A 67 -4.95 -19.49 5.79
N MET A 68 -3.89 -18.78 5.42
CA MET A 68 -2.49 -19.25 5.53
C MET A 68 -1.78 -18.86 6.83
N ILE A 69 -2.47 -18.23 7.79
CA ILE A 69 -1.88 -17.73 9.04
C ILE A 69 -1.13 -18.79 9.85
N HIS A 70 -1.54 -20.06 9.76
CA HIS A 70 -0.90 -21.19 10.43
C HIS A 70 0.31 -21.74 9.67
N GLN A 71 0.37 -21.54 8.35
CA GLN A 71 1.40 -22.09 7.46
C GLN A 71 2.51 -21.08 7.14
N VAL A 72 2.16 -19.80 7.14
CA VAL A 72 3.04 -18.65 6.98
C VAL A 72 2.85 -17.79 8.22
N ALA A 73 3.89 -17.70 9.06
CA ALA A 73 3.82 -16.94 10.29
C ALA A 73 3.53 -15.45 9.99
N ILE A 74 2.32 -15.01 10.29
CA ILE A 74 1.90 -13.61 10.17
C ILE A 74 1.92 -13.00 11.56
N LYS A 75 2.70 -11.92 11.70
CA LYS A 75 2.69 -11.07 12.88
C LYS A 75 1.76 -9.89 12.68
N SER A 76 1.29 -9.37 13.78
CA SER A 76 0.31 -8.30 13.78
C SER A 76 0.95 -6.97 14.09
N LEU A 77 0.49 -5.94 13.40
CA LEU A 77 0.83 -4.58 13.75
C LEU A 77 0.01 -4.12 14.96
N PRO A 78 0.56 -3.24 15.80
CA PRO A 78 -0.21 -2.56 16.84
C PRO A 78 -1.40 -1.78 16.25
N GLN A 79 -2.46 -1.61 17.04
CA GLN A 79 -3.76 -1.08 16.56
C GLN A 79 -3.70 0.39 16.09
N ASP A 80 -2.76 1.17 16.61
CA ASP A 80 -2.53 2.57 16.23
C ASP A 80 -2.01 2.73 14.79
N TRP A 81 -1.54 1.66 14.15
CA TRP A 81 -1.03 1.72 12.78
C TRP A 81 -2.10 1.96 11.73
N LEU A 82 -3.36 1.57 11.98
CA LEU A 82 -4.43 1.66 10.99
C LEU A 82 -5.76 2.04 11.64
N TRP A 83 -6.33 3.17 11.21
CA TRP A 83 -7.65 3.64 11.63
C TRP A 83 -8.60 3.73 10.43
N CYS A 84 -9.89 3.47 10.65
CA CYS A 84 -10.95 3.64 9.66
C CYS A 84 -12.26 4.01 10.36
N GLU A 85 -12.97 5.02 9.84
CA GLU A 85 -14.16 5.59 10.48
C GLU A 85 -15.28 4.58 10.76
N THR A 86 -15.50 3.64 9.83
CA THR A 86 -16.63 2.70 9.94
C THR A 86 -16.52 1.79 11.16
N TRP A 87 -15.30 1.54 11.61
CA TRP A 87 -15.02 0.49 12.58
C TRP A 87 -14.12 0.91 13.74
N CYS A 88 -13.68 2.17 13.75
CA CYS A 88 -12.83 2.71 14.79
C CYS A 88 -13.46 3.91 15.46
N ASP A 89 -13.36 3.97 16.79
CA ASP A 89 -13.86 5.12 17.54
C ASP A 89 -13.07 6.39 17.16
N ASP A 90 -13.76 7.52 17.09
CA ASP A 90 -13.16 8.83 16.76
C ASP A 90 -12.04 9.23 17.71
N ILE A 91 -12.11 8.83 18.99
CA ILE A 91 -11.06 9.10 19.98
C ILE A 91 -9.73 8.45 19.55
N SER A 92 -9.79 7.26 18.95
CA SER A 92 -8.58 6.54 18.51
C SER A 92 -7.94 7.13 17.25
N LYS A 93 -8.63 8.06 16.56
CA LYS A 93 -8.09 8.76 15.40
C LYS A 93 -6.90 9.65 15.78
N ALA A 94 -6.91 10.21 17.00
CA ALA A 94 -5.85 11.11 17.47
C ALA A 94 -4.48 10.43 17.59
N THR A 95 -4.45 9.11 17.83
CA THR A 95 -3.21 8.33 17.93
C THR A 95 -2.92 7.52 16.67
N ALA A 96 -3.76 7.63 15.63
CA ALA A 96 -3.63 6.86 14.41
C ALA A 96 -2.41 7.33 13.59
N LYS A 97 -1.59 6.38 13.15
CA LYS A 97 -0.45 6.61 12.25
C LYS A 97 -0.87 6.67 10.79
N THR A 98 -1.89 5.88 10.41
CA THR A 98 -2.46 5.88 9.06
C THR A 98 -3.97 5.76 9.12
N ILE A 99 -4.64 6.30 8.09
CA ILE A 99 -6.09 6.30 7.95
C ILE A 99 -6.45 5.59 6.64
N ASP A 100 -7.23 4.51 6.73
CA ASP A 100 -7.87 3.87 5.59
C ASP A 100 -9.27 4.45 5.36
N LEU A 101 -9.54 4.88 4.13
CA LEU A 101 -10.87 5.29 3.68
C LEU A 101 -11.68 4.06 3.29
N CYS A 102 -11.98 3.26 4.32
CA CYS A 102 -12.73 2.03 4.23
C CYS A 102 -14.15 2.25 3.71
N ASN A 103 -14.70 1.25 3.00
CA ASN A 103 -16.08 1.30 2.55
C ASN A 103 -17.02 1.13 3.75
N ASN A 104 -18.09 1.94 3.80
CA ASN A 104 -19.12 1.82 4.82
C ASN A 104 -20.28 0.94 4.29
N PRO A 105 -20.63 -0.18 4.95
CA PRO A 105 -21.70 -1.07 4.48
C PRO A 105 -23.10 -0.45 4.59
N LYS A 106 -23.28 0.56 5.45
CA LYS A 106 -24.56 1.27 5.63
C LYS A 106 -24.72 2.46 4.70
N THR A 107 -23.63 3.12 4.32
CA THR A 107 -23.68 4.35 3.51
C THR A 107 -22.72 4.28 2.33
N LYS A 108 -23.23 4.52 1.12
CA LYS A 108 -22.41 4.58 -0.11
C LYS A 108 -21.84 5.98 -0.36
N GLU A 109 -21.18 6.56 0.64
CA GLU A 109 -20.50 7.86 0.45
C GLU A 109 -19.30 7.69 -0.51
N PRO A 110 -19.14 8.55 -1.53
CA PRO A 110 -17.96 8.51 -2.40
C PRO A 110 -16.67 8.81 -1.63
N LYS A 111 -15.58 8.08 -1.93
CA LYS A 111 -14.28 8.23 -1.25
C LYS A 111 -13.73 9.65 -1.24
N LEU A 112 -13.94 10.43 -2.31
CA LEU A 112 -13.48 11.83 -2.37
C LEU A 112 -14.18 12.72 -1.34
N LYS A 113 -15.48 12.50 -1.12
CA LYS A 113 -16.26 13.26 -0.13
C LYS A 113 -15.84 12.87 1.28
N ALA A 114 -15.67 11.57 1.53
CA ALA A 114 -15.13 11.05 2.78
C ALA A 114 -13.72 11.59 3.07
N ALA A 115 -12.84 11.66 2.06
CA ALA A 115 -11.48 12.17 2.24
C ALA A 115 -11.45 13.61 2.77
N VAL A 116 -12.24 14.51 2.17
CA VAL A 116 -12.34 15.91 2.61
C VAL A 116 -12.89 16.04 4.03
N ARG A 117 -13.87 15.20 4.37
CA ARG A 117 -14.54 15.22 5.68
C ARG A 117 -13.69 14.62 6.80
N ILE A 118 -13.02 13.50 6.51
CA ILE A 118 -12.27 12.71 7.49
C ILE A 118 -10.85 13.25 7.67
N VAL A 119 -10.18 13.67 6.60
CA VAL A 119 -8.77 14.08 6.63
C VAL A 119 -8.68 15.57 6.29
N SER A 120 -8.55 16.42 7.31
CA SER A 120 -8.63 17.88 7.14
C SER A 120 -7.49 18.42 6.27
N GLU A 121 -6.31 17.80 6.32
CA GLU A 121 -5.15 18.15 5.49
C GLU A 121 -5.27 17.70 4.02
N TRP A 122 -6.26 16.87 3.65
CA TRP A 122 -6.40 16.35 2.29
C TRP A 122 -6.57 17.45 1.24
N SER A 123 -7.38 18.46 1.55
CA SER A 123 -7.65 19.59 0.64
C SER A 123 -6.39 20.38 0.31
N ARG A 124 -5.46 20.48 1.27
CA ARG A 124 -4.16 21.13 1.07
C ARG A 124 -3.30 20.32 0.10
N TYR A 125 -3.10 19.03 0.36
CA TYR A 125 -2.28 18.17 -0.51
C TYR A 125 -2.85 18.07 -1.92
N ASN A 126 -4.17 17.96 -2.06
CA ASN A 126 -4.83 17.97 -3.36
C ASN A 126 -4.56 19.27 -4.14
N SER A 127 -4.56 20.41 -3.44
CA SER A 127 -4.25 21.71 -4.04
C SER A 127 -2.79 21.83 -4.46
N GLU A 128 -1.85 21.34 -3.63
CA GLU A 128 -0.42 21.31 -3.94
C GLU A 128 -0.12 20.47 -5.20
N VAL A 129 -0.73 19.28 -5.31
CA VAL A 129 -0.60 18.41 -6.50
C VAL A 129 -1.20 19.09 -7.74
N LYS A 130 -2.39 19.70 -7.63
CA LYS A 130 -3.02 20.42 -8.76
C LYS A 130 -2.16 21.59 -9.25
N GLN A 131 -1.55 22.35 -8.34
CA GLN A 131 -0.64 23.43 -8.70
C GLN A 131 0.61 22.90 -9.40
N PHE A 132 1.19 21.81 -8.90
CA PHE A 132 2.34 21.17 -9.54
C PHE A 132 2.02 20.71 -10.96
N LEU A 133 0.87 20.06 -11.17
CA LEU A 133 0.43 19.60 -12.48
C LEU A 133 0.27 20.75 -13.48
N ARG A 134 -0.28 21.90 -13.06
CA ARG A 134 -0.37 23.10 -13.91
C ARG A 134 1.00 23.60 -14.35
N ARG A 135 1.96 23.70 -13.42
CA ARG A 135 3.34 24.13 -13.75
C ARG A 135 4.01 23.20 -14.77
N VAL A 136 3.82 21.89 -14.62
CA VAL A 136 4.37 20.90 -15.58
C VAL A 136 3.75 21.07 -16.97
N GLN A 137 2.44 21.34 -17.05
CA GLN A 137 1.75 21.57 -18.32
C GLN A 137 2.21 22.85 -19.01
N GLU A 138 2.33 23.96 -18.26
CA GLU A 138 2.83 25.24 -18.78
C GLU A 138 4.29 25.16 -19.26
N ASN A 139 5.13 24.39 -18.58
CA ASN A 139 6.51 24.19 -19.02
C ASN A 139 6.60 23.37 -20.32
N ARG A 140 5.69 22.41 -20.52
CA ARG A 140 5.63 21.63 -21.77
C ARG A 140 5.21 22.47 -22.96
N THR A 141 4.28 23.40 -22.78
CA THR A 141 3.82 24.29 -23.86
C THR A 141 4.81 25.40 -24.20
N LYS A 142 5.70 25.77 -23.25
CA LYS A 142 6.73 26.79 -23.45
C LYS A 142 8.01 26.27 -24.11
N THR A 143 8.25 24.96 -24.15
CA THR A 143 9.32 24.37 -24.99
C THR A 143 8.91 24.47 -26.46
N PRO A 144 9.53 25.33 -27.28
CA PRO A 144 9.26 25.35 -28.71
C PRO A 144 9.83 24.06 -29.29
N HIS A 145 9.05 23.37 -30.12
CA HIS A 145 9.56 22.36 -31.02
C HIS A 145 10.41 23.07 -32.09
N SER A 146 11.66 23.39 -31.77
CA SER A 146 12.64 23.83 -32.77
C SER A 146 13.18 22.60 -33.48
N SER A 147 12.55 22.23 -34.60
CA SER A 147 13.22 21.51 -35.69
C SER A 147 12.44 21.74 -37.00
N PRO A 148 12.98 22.51 -37.95
CA PRO A 148 12.66 22.35 -39.36
C PRO A 148 13.24 21.03 -39.86
N SER A 149 12.51 20.41 -40.77
CA SER A 149 12.83 19.20 -41.53
C SER A 149 14.26 19.18 -42.09
N THR A 150 15.01 18.09 -41.91
CA THR A 150 15.95 17.57 -42.92
C THR A 150 16.01 16.04 -42.79
N ALA A 151 15.96 15.36 -43.94
CA ALA A 151 15.86 13.91 -44.13
C ALA A 151 17.06 13.09 -43.57
N PRO A 152 16.95 11.75 -43.47
CA PRO A 152 17.82 10.93 -42.60
C PRO A 152 19.10 10.42 -43.29
N PRO A 153 20.23 10.30 -42.56
CA PRO A 153 21.27 9.33 -42.88
C PRO A 153 21.17 8.10 -41.97
N GLN A 154 21.42 6.94 -42.57
CA GLN A 154 21.44 5.59 -41.99
C GLN A 154 22.54 5.35 -40.94
N PRO A 155 22.48 4.23 -40.17
CA PRO A 155 23.15 4.10 -38.89
C PRO A 155 24.60 3.65 -39.03
N THR A 156 25.49 4.31 -38.30
CA THR A 156 26.80 3.76 -37.92
C THR A 156 26.86 3.71 -36.40
N GLY A 157 26.99 2.50 -35.87
CA GLY A 157 27.01 2.26 -34.43
C GLY A 157 28.29 2.78 -33.80
N GLN A 158 28.16 3.42 -32.64
CA GLN A 158 29.19 3.43 -31.59
C GLN A 158 28.60 3.93 -30.25
N HIS A 159 28.57 2.99 -29.31
CA HIS A 159 28.69 3.08 -27.85
C HIS A 159 28.73 4.50 -27.22
N LEU A 160 27.64 4.91 -26.54
CA LEU A 160 27.64 6.05 -25.61
C LEU A 160 27.08 5.62 -24.25
N GLY A 161 27.91 5.79 -23.22
CA GLY A 161 27.65 5.36 -21.85
C GLY A 161 26.56 6.18 -21.15
N MET A 162 25.59 5.46 -20.57
CA MET A 162 24.63 6.00 -19.61
C MET A 162 25.30 6.16 -18.23
N ASN A 163 25.84 7.34 -17.93
CA ASN A 163 26.53 7.61 -16.65
C ASN A 163 26.00 8.80 -15.84
N THR A 164 24.71 9.14 -15.97
CA THR A 164 24.15 10.31 -15.25
C THR A 164 22.81 10.08 -14.55
N GLY A 165 22.40 8.82 -14.33
CA GLY A 165 21.19 8.48 -13.56
C GLY A 165 21.44 7.78 -12.20
N TYR A 166 22.64 7.24 -11.97
CA TYR A 166 22.89 6.34 -10.82
C TYR A 166 23.34 7.03 -9.53
N ARG A 167 23.61 8.34 -9.53
CA ARG A 167 24.13 9.03 -8.32
C ARG A 167 23.08 9.48 -7.30
N LEU A 168 21.78 9.50 -7.64
CA LEU A 168 20.75 9.85 -6.64
C LEU A 168 20.21 8.63 -5.85
N LEU A 169 20.43 7.41 -6.34
CA LEU A 169 19.93 6.18 -5.71
C LEU A 169 20.90 5.58 -4.67
N GLN A 170 22.16 6.02 -4.62
CA GLN A 170 23.13 5.50 -3.64
C GLN A 170 23.08 6.22 -2.28
N ARG A 171 22.63 7.48 -2.20
CA ARG A 171 22.53 8.21 -0.93
C ARG A 171 21.39 7.75 -0.01
N LYS A 172 20.33 7.15 -0.55
CA LYS A 172 19.22 6.58 0.28
C LYS A 172 19.51 5.20 0.87
N ARG A 173 20.57 4.52 0.42
CA ARG A 173 20.93 3.18 0.94
C ARG A 173 21.61 3.23 2.31
N HIS A 174 22.25 4.35 2.65
CA HIS A 174 22.98 4.52 3.92
C HIS A 174 22.08 4.88 5.11
N TYR A 175 20.94 5.53 4.91
CA TYR A 175 20.05 5.90 6.02
C TYR A 175 19.22 4.72 6.52
N ILE A 176 18.97 3.70 5.68
CA ILE A 176 18.18 2.52 6.05
C ILE A 176 19.05 1.47 6.77
N SER A 177 20.37 1.44 6.54
CA SER A 177 21.25 0.46 7.21
C SER A 177 21.54 0.81 8.67
N THR A 178 21.46 2.07 9.08
CA THR A 178 21.83 2.49 10.45
C THR A 178 20.70 2.40 11.47
N VAL A 179 19.46 2.09 11.06
CA VAL A 179 18.31 1.95 11.98
C VAL A 179 18.02 0.47 12.31
N SER A 180 18.79 -0.47 11.75
CA SER A 180 18.50 -1.90 11.87
C SER A 180 19.15 -2.58 13.09
N ASP A 181 20.03 -1.90 13.84
CA ASP A 181 20.91 -2.58 14.81
C ASP A 181 20.78 -2.07 16.26
N GLU A 182 19.88 -1.14 16.61
CA GLU A 182 19.79 -0.61 18.00
C GLU A 182 18.53 -0.94 18.83
N ASP A 183 17.49 -1.61 18.29
CA ASP A 183 16.26 -1.85 19.08
C ASP A 183 15.70 -3.27 18.95
N CYS A 184 16.51 -4.29 19.25
CA CYS A 184 16.04 -5.67 19.44
C CYS A 184 16.80 -6.36 20.59
N ASP A 185 16.45 -6.00 21.83
CA ASP A 185 16.50 -6.89 23.01
C ASP A 185 15.06 -7.12 23.51
#